data_AF-A0A3B8WQK0-F1
#
_entry.id   AF-A0A3B8WQK0-F1
#
_cell.length_a   1.000
_cell.length_b   1.000
_cell.length_c   1.000
_cell.angle_alpha   90.00
_cell.angle_beta   90.00
_cell.angle_gamma   90.00
#
_symmetry.space_group_name_H-M   'P 1'
#
loop_
_entity.id
_entity.type
_entity.pdbx_description
1 polymer ?
#
loop_
_entity_poly.entity_id
_entity_poly.type
_entity_poly.pdbx_seq_one_letter_code
_entity_poly.pdbx_strand_id
1 'polypeptide(L)'
;MIIRPVRHDDLNDLYEIACESGPGFTSLMPDKDRLSRKIEGSIRSFRSQAVSHSEQRYLLVLEDETSGQIMGTTGITSGAGRSQPLYHFRHSILTHHSRELGLL
;
A
#
# COMPACT_ATOMS: atom_id res chain seq x y z
N MET A 1 -15.96 6.38 15.44
CA MET A 1 -15.12 5.82 14.36
C MET A 1 -13.83 5.34 14.98
N ILE A 2 -13.36 4.15 14.62
CA ILE A 2 -12.13 3.54 15.14
C ILE A 2 -11.20 3.11 14.01
N ILE A 3 -9.90 3.20 14.26
CA ILE A 3 -8.88 2.60 13.39
C ILE A 3 -8.46 1.28 14.02
N ARG A 4 -8.54 0.20 13.23
CA ARG A 4 -8.11 -1.14 13.68
C ARG A 4 -7.43 -1.93 12.56
N PRO A 5 -6.70 -3.01 12.89
CA PRO A 5 -6.25 -3.97 11.89
C PRO A 5 -7.42 -4.54 11.09
N VAL A 6 -7.18 -4.75 9.79
CA VAL A 6 -8.13 -5.43 8.89
C VAL A 6 -8.38 -6.87 9.34
N ARG A 7 -9.58 -7.38 9.05
CA ARG A 7 -10.07 -8.74 9.31
C ARG A 7 -10.58 -9.35 8.00
N HIS A 8 -10.77 -10.67 7.99
CA HIS A 8 -11.29 -11.38 6.81
C HIS A 8 -12.67 -10.89 6.37
N ASP A 9 -13.53 -10.55 7.34
CA ASP A 9 -14.91 -10.13 7.07
C ASP A 9 -14.99 -8.71 6.45
N ASP A 10 -13.91 -7.94 6.49
CA ASP A 10 -13.84 -6.60 5.87
C ASP A 10 -13.69 -6.67 4.33
N LEU A 11 -13.54 -7.87 3.74
CA LEU A 11 -13.20 -8.04 2.32
C LEU A 11 -14.19 -7.37 1.37
N ASN A 12 -15.49 -7.45 1.65
CA ASN A 12 -16.51 -6.89 0.77
C ASN A 12 -16.48 -5.35 0.81
N ASP A 13 -16.47 -4.75 1.99
CA ASP A 13 -16.38 -3.29 2.12
C ASP A 13 -15.07 -2.77 1.52
N LEU A 14 -13.96 -3.50 1.73
CA LEU A 14 -12.66 -3.15 1.14
C LEU A 14 -12.68 -3.22 -0.40
N TYR A 15 -13.44 -4.16 -0.97
CA TYR A 15 -13.64 -4.25 -2.41
C TYR A 15 -14.45 -3.07 -2.96
N GLU A 16 -15.50 -2.64 -2.27
CA GLU A 16 -16.26 -1.45 -2.66
C GLU A 16 -15.38 -0.18 -2.60
N ILE A 17 -14.58 -0.02 -1.54
CA ILE A 17 -13.59 1.08 -1.45
C ILE A 17 -12.58 1.02 -2.61
N ALA A 18 -12.16 -0.18 -3.02
CA ALA A 18 -11.25 -0.37 -4.15
C ALA A 18 -11.90 0.02 -5.49
N CYS A 19 -13.20 -0.25 -5.66
CA CYS A 19 -13.97 0.20 -6.81
C CYS A 19 -14.07 1.75 -6.84
N GLU A 20 -14.41 2.36 -5.70
CA GLU A 20 -14.57 3.81 -5.57
C GLU A 20 -13.25 4.58 -5.74
N SER A 21 -12.11 3.98 -5.36
CA SER A 21 -10.78 4.58 -5.52
C SER A 21 -10.40 4.84 -6.98
N GLY A 22 -11.09 4.19 -7.92
CA GLY A 22 -10.96 4.45 -9.35
C GLY A 22 -9.67 3.89 -9.99
N PRO A 23 -9.52 4.08 -11.31
CA PRO A 23 -8.40 3.56 -12.06
C PRO A 23 -7.08 4.21 -11.63
N GLY A 24 -6.00 3.43 -11.60
CA GLY A 24 -4.65 3.91 -11.28
C GLY A 24 -4.25 3.80 -9.80
N PHE A 25 -5.19 3.48 -8.90
CA PHE A 25 -4.88 3.21 -7.50
C PHE A 25 -4.39 1.76 -7.30
N THR A 26 -3.23 1.45 -7.89
CA THR A 26 -2.69 0.08 -8.03
C THR A 26 -2.36 -0.62 -6.72
N SER A 27 -2.29 0.10 -5.60
CA SER A 27 -2.09 -0.48 -4.28
C SER A 27 -3.35 -1.11 -3.68
N LEU A 28 -4.55 -0.75 -4.17
CA LEU A 28 -5.85 -1.25 -3.73
C LEU A 28 -6.77 -1.44 -4.95
N MET A 29 -6.50 -2.49 -5.73
CA MET A 29 -7.32 -2.82 -6.90
C MET A 29 -8.58 -3.60 -6.52
N PRO A 30 -9.68 -3.44 -7.26
CA PRO A 30 -10.92 -4.18 -7.06
C PRO A 30 -10.79 -5.62 -7.59
N ASP A 31 -9.98 -6.42 -6.89
CA ASP A 31 -9.73 -7.82 -7.16
C ASP A 31 -9.80 -8.57 -5.83
N LYS A 32 -10.91 -9.31 -5.62
CA LYS A 32 -11.19 -9.98 -4.34
C LYS A 32 -10.09 -10.96 -3.93
N ASP A 33 -9.46 -11.64 -4.88
CA ASP A 33 -8.38 -12.59 -4.59
C ASP A 33 -7.12 -11.86 -4.13
N ARG A 34 -6.77 -10.74 -4.77
CA ARG A 34 -5.63 -9.90 -4.34
C ARG A 34 -5.90 -9.24 -2.99
N LEU A 35 -7.12 -8.76 -2.76
CA LEU A 35 -7.51 -8.16 -1.49
C LEU A 35 -7.48 -9.20 -0.36
N SER A 36 -8.00 -10.41 -0.58
CA SER A 36 -7.93 -11.51 0.39
C SER A 36 -6.48 -11.84 0.78
N ARG A 37 -5.58 -12.00 -0.20
CA ARG A 37 -4.14 -12.19 0.06
C ARG A 37 -3.51 -11.02 0.83
N LYS A 38 -3.95 -9.79 0.55
CA LYS A 38 -3.47 -8.59 1.26
C LYS A 38 -3.93 -8.58 2.72
N ILE A 39 -5.17 -8.98 3.00
CA ILE A 39 -5.71 -9.16 4.35
C ILE A 39 -4.92 -10.23 5.11
N GLU A 40 -4.71 -11.41 4.51
CA GLU A 40 -3.93 -12.49 5.11
C GLU A 40 -2.48 -12.07 5.43
N GLY A 41 -1.84 -11.36 4.51
CA GLY A 41 -0.51 -10.78 4.71
C GLY A 41 -0.47 -9.83 5.90
N SER A 42 -1.49 -8.97 6.02
CA SER A 42 -1.65 -8.05 7.14
C SER A 42 -1.82 -8.74 8.48
N ILE A 43 -2.75 -9.69 8.57
CA ILE A 43 -3.01 -10.46 9.79
C ILE A 43 -1.74 -11.19 10.24
N ARG A 44 -0.98 -11.76 9.30
CA ARG A 44 0.30 -12.41 9.59
C ARG A 44 1.33 -11.44 10.15
N SER A 45 1.46 -10.25 9.56
CA SER A 45 2.40 -9.22 10.02
C SER A 45 2.06 -8.67 11.40
N PHE A 46 0.77 -8.47 11.72
CA PHE A 46 0.36 -8.06 13.06
C PHE A 46 0.58 -9.16 14.12
N ARG A 47 0.53 -10.44 13.74
CA ARG A 47 0.81 -11.57 14.65
C ARG A 47 2.30 -11.85 14.84
N SER A 48 3.16 -11.33 13.97
CA SER A 48 4.61 -11.54 14.07
C SER A 48 5.16 -10.85 15.32
N GLN A 49 5.74 -11.63 16.24
CA GLN A 49 6.38 -11.12 17.46
C GLN A 49 7.81 -10.60 17.24
N ALA A 50 8.44 -10.94 16.11
CA ALA A 50 9.81 -10.52 15.79
C ALA A 50 9.83 -9.44 14.70
N VAL A 51 10.83 -8.55 14.78
CA VAL A 51 11.25 -7.71 13.66
C VAL A 51 11.82 -8.65 12.60
N SER A 52 10.94 -9.18 11.76
CA SER A 52 11.34 -10.06 10.67
C SER A 52 12.18 -9.28 9.65
N HIS A 53 13.20 -9.94 9.10
CA HIS A 53 13.95 -9.39 7.97
C HIS A 53 13.13 -9.44 6.66
N SER A 54 11.96 -10.08 6.66
CA SER A 54 11.06 -10.08 5.50
C SER A 54 10.13 -8.87 5.50
N GLU A 55 9.75 -8.45 4.29
CA GLU A 55 8.76 -7.38 4.07
C GLU A 55 7.46 -7.69 4.84
N GLN A 56 7.08 -6.79 5.74
CA GLN A 56 5.82 -6.85 6.48
C GLN A 56 4.82 -5.89 5.86
N ARG A 57 3.54 -6.26 5.85
CA ARG A 57 2.47 -5.42 5.31
C ARG A 57 1.45 -5.26 6.40
N TYR A 58 1.04 -4.04 6.72
CA TYR A 58 0.05 -3.75 7.75
C TYR A 58 -1.08 -2.99 7.09
N LEU A 59 -2.27 -3.57 7.07
CA LEU A 59 -3.49 -2.96 6.54
C LEU A 59 -4.41 -2.65 7.71
N LEU A 60 -4.79 -1.37 7.79
CA LEU A 60 -5.69 -0.81 8.79
C LEU A 60 -6.96 -0.34 8.08
N VAL A 61 -8.07 -0.38 8.80
CA VAL A 61 -9.39 0.07 8.34
C VAL A 61 -9.96 1.08 9.30
N LEU A 62 -10.72 2.04 8.75
CA LEU A 62 -11.55 2.97 9.52
C LEU A 62 -12.95 2.39 9.59
N GLU A 63 -13.40 2.00 10.78
CA GLU A 63 -14.73 1.45 11.01
C GLU A 63 -15.64 2.49 11.67
N ASP A 64 -16.87 2.58 11.19
CA ASP A 64 -17.96 3.22 11.93
C ASP A 64 -18.46 2.25 13.03
N GLU A 65 -18.34 2.65 14.30
CA GLU A 65 -18.67 1.77 15.44
C GLU A 65 -20.17 1.50 15.59
N THR A 66 -21.02 2.31 14.94
CA THR A 66 -22.48 2.16 15.04
C THR A 66 -22.98 1.18 14.00
N SER A 67 -22.51 1.27 12.75
CA SER A 67 -22.94 0.39 11.67
C SER A 67 -22.03 -0.83 11.45
N GLY A 68 -20.80 -0.79 11.95
CA GLY A 68 -19.75 -1.76 11.64
C GLY A 68 -19.14 -1.61 10.23
N GLN A 69 -19.58 -0.61 9.47
CA GLN A 69 -19.16 -0.41 8.08
C GLN A 69 -17.71 0.09 8.01
N ILE A 70 -16.95 -0.44 7.04
CA ILE A 70 -15.62 0.09 6.74
C ILE A 70 -15.73 1.30 5.82
N MET A 71 -15.20 2.43 6.28
CA MET A 71 -15.29 3.75 5.63
C MET A 71 -13.98 4.19 4.97
N GLY A 72 -12.91 3.43 5.16
CA GLY A 72 -11.62 3.73 4.56
C GLY A 72 -10.55 2.73 4.94
N THR A 73 -9.42 2.80 4.27
CA THR A 73 -8.28 1.91 4.53
C THR A 73 -6.96 2.65 4.35
N THR A 74 -5.94 2.20 5.08
CA THR A 74 -4.56 2.64 4.89
C THR A 74 -3.60 1.46 5.08
N GLY A 75 -2.51 1.46 4.31
CA GLY A 75 -1.55 0.36 4.29
C GLY A 75 -0.12 0.86 4.50
N ILE A 76 0.65 0.13 5.31
CA ILE A 76 2.07 0.35 5.56
C ILE A 76 2.83 -0.90 5.13
N THR A 77 3.93 -0.72 4.38
CA THR A 77 4.83 -1.82 4.00
C THR A 77 6.22 -1.55 4.56
N SER A 78 6.77 -2.48 5.34
CA SER A 78 8.13 -2.37 5.86
C SER A 78 9.15 -2.86 4.83
N GLY A 79 10.22 -2.09 4.60
CA GLY A 79 11.25 -2.48 3.64
C GLY A 79 10.71 -2.61 2.21
N ALA A 80 9.95 -1.60 1.75
CA ALA A 80 9.51 -1.54 0.35
C ALA A 80 10.69 -1.74 -0.60
N GLY A 81 10.51 -2.55 -1.64
CA GLY A 81 11.60 -2.93 -2.54
C GLY A 81 12.29 -4.27 -2.19
N ARG A 82 12.00 -4.88 -1.03
CA ARG A 82 12.65 -6.13 -0.60
C ARG A 82 12.12 -7.36 -1.32
N SER A 83 10.81 -7.49 -1.48
CA SER A 83 10.21 -8.65 -2.17
C SER A 83 10.17 -8.47 -3.68
N GLN A 84 9.98 -7.22 -4.14
CA GLN A 84 10.00 -6.83 -5.55
C GLN A 84 10.56 -5.40 -5.63
N PRO A 85 11.36 -5.06 -6.66
CA PRO A 85 11.90 -3.70 -6.79
C PRO A 85 10.80 -2.64 -6.86
N LEU A 86 11.03 -1.53 -6.15
CA LEU A 86 10.19 -0.34 -6.20
C LEU A 86 10.77 0.64 -7.22
N TYR A 87 10.12 0.78 -8.37
CA TYR A 87 10.61 1.60 -9.48
C TYR A 87 10.09 3.02 -9.41
N HIS A 88 11.00 4.00 -9.41
CA HIS A 88 10.66 5.43 -9.50
C HIS A 88 11.53 6.08 -10.57
N PHE A 89 10.96 6.96 -11.38
CA PHE A 89 11.74 7.81 -12.27
C PHE A 89 12.42 8.91 -11.45
N ARG A 90 13.76 8.97 -11.53
CA ARG A 90 14.52 10.06 -10.92
C ARG A 90 14.63 11.19 -11.94
N HIS A 91 13.87 12.27 -11.73
CA HIS A 91 14.09 13.51 -12.45
C HIS A 91 15.35 14.19 -11.90
N SER A 92 16.34 14.44 -12.74
CA SER A 92 17.61 15.07 -12.36
C SER A 92 18.10 15.97 -13.47
N ILE A 93 18.72 17.09 -13.09
CA ILE A 93 19.33 18.04 -14.01
C ILE A 93 20.79 17.64 -14.20
N LEU A 94 21.21 17.49 -15.45
CA LEU A 94 22.61 17.30 -15.84
C LEU A 94 23.10 18.57 -16.53
N THR A 95 24.04 19.28 -15.90
CA THR A 95 24.73 20.41 -16.53
C THR A 95 25.94 19.89 -17.29
N HIS A 96 26.04 20.25 -18.57
CA HIS A 96 27.17 19.87 -19.42
C HIS A 96 27.86 21.13 -19.95
N HIS A 97 29.14 21.29 -19.61
CA HIS A 97 29.97 22.39 -20.07
C HIS A 97 30.75 21.98 -21.33
N SER A 98 30.58 22.70 -22.44
CA SER A 98 31.37 22.49 -23.66
C SER A 98 32.23 23.72 -23.94
N ARG A 99 33.54 23.59 -23.73
CA ARG A 99 34.50 24.69 -23.96
C ARG A 99 34.63 25.04 -25.44
N GLU A 100 34.52 24.08 -26.34
CA GLU A 100 34.60 24.32 -27.80
C GLU A 100 33.38 25.08 -28.33
N LEU A 101 32.22 24.94 -27.70
CA LEU A 101 30.98 25.62 -28.09
C LEU A 101 30.72 26.91 -27.31
N GLY A 102 31.58 27.28 -26.37
CA GLY A 102 31.40 28.46 -25.52
C GLY A 102 30.17 28.39 -24.59
N LEU A 103 29.62 27.20 -24.37
CA LEU A 103 28.45 26.98 -23.53
C LEU A 103 28.92 26.59 -22.12
N LEU A 104 28.72 27.53 -21.19
CA LEU A 104 28.76 27.30 -19.74
C LEU A 104 27.45 26.66 -19.29
#